data_AF-A0A1G3Y050-F1
#
_entry.id   AF-A0A1G3Y050-F1
#
_cell.length_a   1.000
_cell.length_b   1.000
_cell.length_c   1.000
_cell.angle_alpha   90.00
_cell.angle_beta   90.00
_cell.angle_gamma   90.00
#
_symmetry.space_group_name_H-M   'P 1'
#
loop_
_entity.id
_entity.type
_entity.pdbx_description
1 polymer ?
#
loop_
_entity_poly.entity_id
_entity_poly.type
_entity_poly.pdbx_seq_one_letter_code
_entity_poly.pdbx_strand_id
1 'polypeptide(L)'
;MRKVFIFLILMHLSSLCGSCAQTVGDKPQTVEDVFLPEGDRVKVEIWLEKLQIPWSLIFLPDGRALVSERPGNIRLIKDGKILEKPYAKIEVAHIGEGGLMGLALHPS
;
A
#
# COMPACT_ATOMS: atom_id res chain seq x y z
N MET A 1 49.67 20.61 -2.82
CA MET A 1 48.64 21.52 -3.38
C MET A 1 47.60 20.80 -4.28
N ARG A 2 48.01 19.93 -5.22
CA ARG A 2 47.10 19.18 -6.12
C ARG A 2 46.06 18.28 -5.41
N LYS A 3 46.40 17.64 -4.29
CA LYS A 3 45.46 16.79 -3.52
C LYS A 3 44.38 17.59 -2.76
N VAL A 4 44.72 18.81 -2.31
CA VAL A 4 43.77 19.71 -1.62
C VAL A 4 42.76 20.29 -2.61
N PHE A 5 43.22 20.60 -3.83
CA PHE A 5 42.36 21.11 -4.91
C PHE A 5 41.34 20.05 -5.39
N ILE A 6 41.75 18.78 -5.48
CA ILE A 6 40.84 17.67 -5.83
C ILE A 6 39.79 17.43 -4.74
N PHE A 7 40.18 17.56 -3.45
CA PHE A 7 39.27 17.39 -2.33
C PHE A 7 38.19 18.49 -2.27
N LEU A 8 38.57 19.74 -2.59
CA LEU A 8 37.63 20.88 -2.68
C LEU A 8 36.65 20.73 -3.86
N ILE A 9 37.10 20.18 -4.99
CA ILE A 9 36.22 19.91 -6.15
C ILE A 9 35.20 18.78 -5.82
N LEU A 10 35.62 17.72 -5.11
CA LEU A 10 34.69 16.66 -4.69
C LEU A 10 33.67 17.13 -3.64
N MET A 11 34.04 18.06 -2.74
CA MET A 11 33.11 18.64 -1.76
C MET A 11 32.05 19.56 -2.37
N HIS A 12 32.32 20.18 -3.52
CA HIS A 12 31.33 20.99 -4.23
C HIS A 12 30.39 20.18 -5.12
N LEU A 13 30.78 18.97 -5.54
CA LEU A 13 29.94 18.13 -6.38
C LEU A 13 28.84 17.37 -5.59
N SER A 14 28.99 17.22 -4.27
CA SER A 14 27.97 16.62 -3.40
C SER A 14 26.81 17.56 -3.04
N SER A 15 26.91 18.85 -3.34
CA SER A 15 25.92 19.87 -2.93
C SER A 15 24.80 20.10 -3.96
N LEU A 16 24.77 19.34 -5.06
CA LEU A 16 23.76 19.44 -6.13
C LEU A 16 22.71 18.32 -6.07
N CYS A 17 22.58 17.62 -4.93
CA CYS A 17 21.39 16.84 -4.66
C CYS A 17 20.30 17.79 -4.15
N GLY A 18 19.79 18.62 -5.06
CA GLY A 18 18.56 19.36 -4.81
C GLY A 18 17.48 18.34 -4.49
N SER A 19 17.07 18.28 -3.23
CA SER A 19 16.05 17.36 -2.75
C SER A 19 14.83 17.48 -3.65
N CYS A 20 14.56 16.47 -4.47
CA CYS A 20 13.26 16.24 -5.09
C CYS A 20 12.28 15.79 -3.98
N ALA A 21 12.08 16.66 -2.99
CA ALA A 21 10.97 16.51 -2.06
C ALA A 21 9.70 16.86 -2.83
N GLN A 22 8.76 15.92 -2.88
CA GLN A 22 7.46 16.19 -3.48
C GLN A 22 6.85 17.41 -2.78
N THR A 23 6.50 18.45 -3.55
CA THR A 23 5.60 19.50 -3.06
C THR A 23 4.24 18.87 -2.86
N VAL A 24 3.96 18.44 -1.64
CA VAL A 24 2.63 18.02 -1.22
C VAL A 24 1.89 19.24 -0.68
N GLY A 25 0.61 19.37 -1.04
CA GLY A 25 -0.28 20.35 -0.41
C GLY A 25 -0.59 19.97 1.03
N ASP A 26 -1.29 20.86 1.74
CA ASP A 26 -1.85 20.52 3.05
C ASP A 26 -2.80 19.31 2.97
N LYS A 27 -3.15 18.73 4.13
CA LYS A 27 -4.11 17.62 4.19
C LYS A 27 -5.33 17.94 3.31
N PRO A 28 -5.71 17.06 2.38
CA PRO A 28 -6.65 17.38 1.29
C PRO A 28 -8.09 17.69 1.75
N GLN A 29 -8.40 17.55 3.04
CA GLN A 29 -9.70 17.83 3.64
C GLN A 29 -9.52 18.38 5.06
N THR A 30 -10.20 19.47 5.39
CA THR A 30 -10.28 20.05 6.76
C THR A 30 -11.44 19.44 7.57
N VAL A 31 -12.22 18.56 6.95
CA VAL A 31 -13.34 17.87 7.61
C VAL A 31 -12.87 16.60 8.28
N GLU A 32 -13.44 16.29 9.44
CA GLU A 32 -13.22 15.01 10.12
C GLU A 32 -14.01 13.90 9.43
N ASP A 33 -13.42 12.70 9.36
CA ASP A 33 -14.12 11.53 8.85
C ASP A 33 -15.20 11.11 9.86
N VAL A 34 -16.47 11.18 9.46
CA VAL A 34 -17.59 10.68 10.26
C VAL A 34 -18.00 9.30 9.75
N PHE A 35 -17.83 8.28 10.58
CA PHE A 35 -18.32 6.94 10.28
C PHE A 35 -19.83 6.87 10.54
N LEU A 36 -20.62 6.75 9.48
CA LEU A 36 -22.07 6.60 9.52
C LEU A 36 -22.44 5.14 9.20
N PRO A 37 -22.39 4.21 10.17
CA PRO A 37 -22.68 2.78 9.92
C PRO A 37 -24.14 2.54 9.51
N GLU A 38 -25.02 3.49 9.85
CA GLU A 38 -26.44 3.51 9.55
C GLU A 38 -26.73 4.70 8.62
N GLY A 39 -26.22 4.63 7.39
CA GLY A 39 -26.57 5.59 6.34
C GLY A 39 -28.00 5.36 5.83
N ASP A 40 -28.46 6.22 4.91
CA ASP A 40 -29.78 6.10 4.28
C ASP A 40 -29.95 4.74 3.57
N ARG A 41 -30.63 3.82 4.26
CA ARG A 41 -30.98 2.46 3.78
C ARG A 41 -29.78 1.54 3.51
N VAL A 42 -28.61 1.81 4.10
CA VAL A 42 -27.45 0.92 4.01
C VAL A 42 -26.98 0.55 5.41
N LYS A 43 -26.73 -0.75 5.61
CA LYS A 43 -26.07 -1.28 6.81
C LYS A 43 -24.61 -1.57 6.48
N VAL A 44 -23.70 -0.94 7.22
CA VAL A 44 -22.27 -1.20 7.11
C VAL A 44 -21.85 -2.14 8.23
N GLU A 45 -21.21 -3.25 7.86
CA GLU A 45 -20.65 -4.20 8.83
C GLU A 45 -19.17 -4.45 8.50
N ILE A 46 -18.37 -4.54 9.56
CA ILE A 46 -16.97 -4.91 9.44
C ILE A 46 -16.89 -6.42 9.23
N TRP A 47 -16.46 -6.84 8.04
CA TRP A 47 -16.20 -8.25 7.77
C TRP A 47 -14.83 -8.70 8.30
N LEU A 48 -13.81 -7.87 8.09
CA LEU A 48 -12.41 -8.16 8.41
C LEU A 48 -11.70 -6.88 8.88
N GLU A 49 -10.73 -7.05 9.78
CA GLU A 49 -9.90 -5.97 10.31
C GLU A 49 -8.42 -6.30 10.15
N LYS A 50 -7.55 -5.32 10.49
CA LYS A 50 -6.10 -5.49 10.59
C LYS A 50 -5.42 -5.91 9.28
N LEU A 51 -6.01 -5.53 8.15
CA LEU A 51 -5.39 -5.65 6.82
C LEU A 51 -4.38 -4.52 6.60
N GLN A 52 -3.27 -4.83 5.94
CA GLN A 52 -2.21 -3.87 5.65
C GLN A 52 -2.40 -3.23 4.27
N ILE A 53 -3.12 -2.11 4.20
CA ILE A 53 -3.38 -1.38 2.94
C ILE A 53 -3.98 -2.32 1.87
N PRO A 54 -5.20 -2.86 2.12
CA PRO A 54 -5.85 -3.77 1.17
C PRO A 54 -6.13 -3.06 -0.15
N TRP A 55 -5.90 -3.74 -1.28
CA TRP A 55 -6.05 -3.18 -2.62
C TRP A 55 -7.14 -3.86 -3.44
N SER A 56 -7.12 -5.19 -3.53
CA SER A 56 -8.09 -5.99 -4.29
C SER A 56 -8.69 -7.08 -3.41
N LEU A 57 -9.97 -7.37 -3.59
CA LEU A 57 -10.68 -8.50 -2.98
C LEU A 57 -11.28 -9.37 -4.09
N ILE A 58 -11.04 -10.68 -4.06
CA ILE A 58 -11.71 -11.64 -4.95
C ILE A 58 -12.26 -12.82 -4.15
N PHE A 59 -13.46 -13.29 -4.52
CA PHE A 59 -14.06 -14.51 -3.98
C PHE A 59 -13.68 -15.70 -4.85
N LEU A 60 -13.37 -16.83 -4.21
CA LEU A 60 -13.03 -18.08 -4.86
C LEU A 60 -14.28 -18.98 -4.97
N PRO A 61 -14.37 -19.88 -5.97
CA PRO A 61 -15.53 -20.75 -6.16
C PRO A 61 -15.82 -21.69 -4.98
N ASP A 62 -14.84 -21.94 -4.12
CA ASP A 62 -14.95 -22.81 -2.94
C ASP A 62 -15.35 -22.05 -1.65
N GLY A 63 -15.79 -20.79 -1.78
CA GLY A 63 -16.25 -19.97 -0.66
C GLY A 63 -15.13 -19.27 0.12
N ARG A 64 -13.87 -19.45 -0.27
CA ARG A 64 -12.75 -18.65 0.26
C ARG A 64 -12.69 -17.28 -0.42
N ALA A 65 -11.83 -16.40 0.09
CA ALA A 65 -11.50 -15.15 -0.59
C ALA A 65 -10.01 -14.83 -0.50
N LEU A 66 -9.50 -14.05 -1.45
CA LEU A 66 -8.15 -13.52 -1.44
C LEU A 66 -8.19 -12.00 -1.39
N VAL A 67 -7.31 -11.41 -0.59
CA VAL A 67 -7.05 -9.96 -0.56
C VAL A 67 -5.59 -9.71 -0.92
N SER A 68 -5.32 -8.80 -1.85
CA SER A 68 -3.97 -8.24 -2.03
C SER A 68 -3.76 -7.08 -1.07
N GLU A 69 -2.60 -7.06 -0.43
CA GLU A 69 -2.11 -5.96 0.38
C GLU A 69 -0.99 -5.26 -0.38
N ARG A 70 -1.07 -3.93 -0.51
CA ARG A 70 -0.12 -3.12 -1.31
C ARG A 70 1.36 -3.42 -1.03
N PRO A 71 1.80 -3.74 0.20
CA PRO A 71 3.18 -4.13 0.51
C PRO A 71 3.64 -5.49 -0.05
N GLY A 72 2.79 -6.23 -0.75
CA GLY A 72 3.16 -7.47 -1.44
C GLY A 72 2.55 -8.76 -0.88
N ASN A 73 1.70 -8.71 0.14
CA ASN A 73 1.09 -9.93 0.67
C ASN A 73 -0.21 -10.27 -0.07
N ILE A 74 -0.47 -11.57 -0.24
CA ILE A 74 -1.79 -12.10 -0.58
C ILE A 74 -2.34 -12.78 0.68
N ARG A 75 -3.46 -12.30 1.20
CA ARG A 75 -4.16 -12.86 2.36
C ARG A 75 -5.19 -13.87 1.91
N LEU A 76 -5.26 -15.01 2.58
CA LEU A 76 -6.35 -15.97 2.41
C LEU A 76 -7.36 -15.81 3.54
N ILE A 77 -8.62 -15.74 3.14
CA ILE A 77 -9.77 -15.73 4.03
C ILE A 77 -10.49 -17.06 3.87
N LYS A 78 -10.72 -17.71 5.00
CA LYS A 78 -11.42 -18.99 5.10
C LYS A 78 -12.32 -18.95 6.33
N ASP A 79 -13.57 -19.39 6.18
CA ASP A 79 -14.54 -19.44 7.27
C ASP A 79 -14.72 -18.06 7.97
N GLY A 80 -14.71 -16.99 7.17
CA GLY A 80 -14.82 -15.60 7.65
C GLY A 80 -13.59 -15.06 8.41
N LYS A 81 -12.46 -15.76 8.38
CA LYS A 81 -11.24 -15.37 9.11
C LYS A 81 -10.04 -15.26 8.18
N ILE A 82 -9.20 -14.23 8.42
CA ILE A 82 -7.89 -14.11 7.78
C ILE A 82 -6.95 -15.13 8.42
N LEU A 83 -6.29 -15.95 7.63
CA LEU A 83 -5.24 -16.84 8.13
C LEU A 83 -4.03 -16.03 8.60
N GLU A 84 -3.35 -16.48 9.65
CA GLU A 84 -2.21 -15.74 10.25
C GLU A 84 -1.08 -15.50 9.26
N LYS A 85 -0.67 -16.54 8.52
CA LYS A 85 0.36 -16.45 7.49
C LYS A 85 -0.23 -15.96 6.17
N PRO A 86 0.47 -15.07 5.43
CA PRO A 86 0.11 -14.78 4.04
C PRO A 86 0.03 -16.07 3.23
N TYR A 87 -0.93 -16.12 2.31
CA TYR A 87 -1.04 -17.19 1.33
C TYR A 87 0.15 -17.17 0.36
N ALA A 88 0.54 -15.97 -0.06
CA ALA A 88 1.73 -15.74 -0.86
C ALA A 88 2.31 -14.36 -0.52
N LYS A 89 3.58 -14.17 -0.87
CA LYS A 89 4.27 -12.88 -0.79
C LYS A 89 4.96 -12.63 -2.12
N ILE A 90 4.72 -11.45 -2.68
CA ILE A 90 5.26 -10.99 -3.96
C ILE A 90 6.19 -9.82 -3.65
N GLU A 91 7.41 -9.85 -4.18
CA GLU A 91 8.31 -8.70 -4.10
C GLU A 91 7.80 -7.59 -5.01
N VAL A 92 7.55 -6.41 -4.42
CA VAL A 92 7.01 -5.25 -5.12
C VAL A 92 7.71 -3.98 -4.65
N ALA A 93 7.77 -2.98 -5.52
CA ALA A 93 8.16 -1.63 -5.12
C ALA A 93 6.97 -0.91 -4.48
N HIS A 94 6.87 -0.94 -3.15
CA HIS A 94 5.83 -0.24 -2.39
C HIS A 94 6.25 1.23 -2.15
N ILE A 95 6.16 2.06 -3.19
CA ILE A 95 6.56 3.48 -3.18
C ILE A 95 5.48 4.32 -3.88
N GLY A 96 5.03 5.40 -3.23
CA GLY A 96 3.94 6.24 -3.75
C GLY A 96 2.67 5.41 -3.96
N GLU A 97 2.15 5.44 -5.19
CA GLU A 97 1.00 4.63 -5.61
C GLU A 97 1.38 3.20 -6.05
N GLY A 98 2.67 2.86 -6.04
CA GLY A 98 3.18 1.55 -6.40
C GLY A 98 3.00 0.49 -5.31
N GLY A 99 2.94 -0.78 -5.73
CA GLY A 99 2.85 -1.95 -4.86
C GLY A 99 2.12 -3.10 -5.54
N LEU A 100 1.66 -4.07 -4.75
CA LEU A 100 0.78 -5.15 -5.23
C LEU A 100 -0.66 -4.64 -5.37
N MET A 101 -1.20 -4.68 -6.58
CA MET A 101 -2.50 -4.07 -6.90
C MET A 101 -3.58 -5.13 -7.12
N GLY A 102 -4.16 -5.19 -8.33
CA GLY A 102 -5.26 -6.06 -8.68
C GLY A 102 -4.92 -7.55 -8.58
N LEU A 103 -5.93 -8.35 -8.25
CA LEU A 103 -5.92 -9.80 -8.39
C LEU A 103 -7.05 -10.20 -9.33
N ALA A 104 -6.80 -11.20 -10.18
CA ALA A 104 -7.81 -11.80 -11.03
C ALA A 104 -7.74 -13.32 -10.88
N LEU A 105 -8.92 -13.94 -10.79
CA LEU A 105 -9.03 -15.38 -10.89
C LEU A 105 -9.02 -15.78 -12.37
N HIS A 106 -8.28 -16.83 -12.70
CA HIS A 106 -8.36 -17.42 -14.04
C HIS A 106 -9.76 -17.99 -14.27
N PRO A 107 -10.38 -17.80 -15.44
CA PRO A 107 -11.76 -18.24 -15.69
C PRO A 107 -11.93 -19.77 -15.78
N SER A 108 -10.83 -20.52 -15.86
CA SER A 108 -10.81 -21.98 -16.11
C SER A 108 -10.32 -22.77 -14.92
#